data_AF-Q1QFC5-F1
#
_entry.id   AF-Q1QFC5-F1
#
_cell.length_a   1.000
_cell.length_b   1.000
_cell.length_c   1.000
_cell.angle_alpha   90.00
_cell.angle_beta   90.00
_cell.angle_gamma   90.00
#
_symmetry.space_group_name_H-M   'P 1'
#
loop_
_entity.id
_entity.type
_entity.pdbx_description
1 polymer ?
#
loop_
_entity_poly.entity_id
_entity_poly.type
_entity_poly.pdbx_seq_one_letter_code
_entity_poly.pdbx_strand_id
1 'polypeptide(L)'
;MRIERSKQWWLDRARLEGADVIGAGLAARDPVLDDRPIAGVSAPREEARIAFGRFINLMRRQRGFSMERLAEEAELDASELLVIEGDVHYIPEPRTVYRLAQTFNVSQQRLMQLAGLSAANDSGLSQEAVRFAARSESVQKLSREENAALDAFVAVLSRQDVKQSK
;
A
#
# COMPACT_ATOMS: atom_id res chain seq x y z
N MET A 1 29.01 14.95 38.08
CA MET A 1 28.01 14.85 39.17
C MET A 1 27.67 13.38 39.35
N ARG A 2 27.98 12.76 40.50
CA ARG A 2 27.78 11.31 40.74
C ARG A 2 26.68 11.16 41.79
N ILE A 3 25.54 10.57 41.41
CA ILE A 3 24.42 10.37 42.33
C ILE A 3 24.58 9.00 42.96
N GLU A 4 24.98 8.96 44.23
CA GLU A 4 25.07 7.73 45.02
C GLU A 4 23.77 7.53 45.79
N ARG A 5 22.99 6.53 45.39
CA ARG A 5 21.74 6.12 46.03
C ARG A 5 21.72 4.61 46.20
N SER A 6 21.14 4.17 47.31
CA SER A 6 21.06 2.74 47.63
C SER A 6 20.06 2.04 46.70
N LYS A 7 20.25 0.74 46.49
CA LYS A 7 19.33 -0.10 45.70
C LYS A 7 17.88 -0.02 46.22
N GLN A 8 17.71 -0.01 47.54
CA GLN A 8 16.42 0.14 48.21
C GLN A 8 15.73 1.44 47.83
N TRP A 9 16.49 2.55 47.79
CA TRP A 9 15.96 3.85 47.43
C TRP A 9 15.37 3.87 46.01
N TRP A 10 16.02 3.21 45.04
CA TRP A 10 15.50 3.11 43.67
C TRP A 10 14.24 2.24 43.58
N LEU A 11 14.20 1.12 44.32
CA LEU A 11 13.05 0.22 44.32
C LEU A 11 11.80 0.87 44.91
N ASP A 12 11.96 1.64 45.99
CA ASP A 12 10.84 2.38 46.57
C ASP A 12 10.37 3.52 45.67
N ARG A 13 11.29 4.16 44.92
CA ARG A 13 10.91 5.19 43.96
C ARG A 13 10.12 4.62 42.78
N ALA A 14 10.55 3.49 42.23
CA ALA A 14 9.86 2.80 41.14
C ALA A 14 8.45 2.33 41.52
N ARG A 15 8.18 2.06 42.81
CA ARG A 15 6.84 1.72 43.30
C ARG A 15 5.90 2.93 43.38
N LEU A 16 6.45 4.13 43.53
CA LEU A 16 5.69 5.39 43.62
C LEU A 16 5.38 5.99 42.24
N GLU A 17 6.18 5.65 41.23
CA GLU A 17 5.84 5.85 39.82
C GLU A 17 4.78 4.82 39.47
N GLY A 18 3.50 5.20 39.61
CA GLY A 18 2.37 4.33 39.30
C GLY A 18 2.54 3.67 37.94
N ALA A 19 2.00 2.45 37.78
CA ALA A 19 2.05 1.63 36.56
C ALA A 19 1.24 2.25 35.39
N ASP A 20 1.37 3.55 35.21
CA ASP A 20 0.76 4.32 34.16
C ASP A 20 1.69 4.31 32.96
N VAL A 21 1.10 4.13 31.77
CA VAL A 21 1.87 4.03 30.53
C VAL A 21 2.38 5.42 30.19
N ILE A 22 3.66 5.68 30.44
CA ILE A 22 4.32 6.91 30.00
C ILE A 22 4.48 6.86 28.48
N GLY A 23 3.47 7.37 27.76
CA GLY A 23 3.50 7.53 26.31
C GLY A 23 4.41 8.70 25.92
N ALA A 24 5.47 8.44 25.15
CA ALA A 24 6.32 9.48 24.54
C ALA A 24 5.65 10.08 23.29
N GLY A 25 4.49 10.71 23.45
CA GLY A 25 3.76 11.39 22.38
C GLY A 25 3.34 10.47 21.21
N LEU A 26 2.79 11.08 20.15
CA LEU A 26 2.14 10.40 19.01
C LEU A 26 3.00 9.36 18.25
N ALA A 27 4.30 9.26 18.55
CA ALA A 27 5.25 8.37 17.88
C ALA A 27 5.68 7.15 18.72
N ALA A 28 5.22 7.02 19.96
CA ALA A 28 5.46 5.82 20.75
C ALA A 28 4.56 4.68 20.25
N ARG A 29 5.07 3.87 19.32
CA ARG A 29 4.47 2.56 19.01
C ARG A 29 4.59 1.68 20.25
N ASP A 30 3.45 1.39 20.86
CA ASP A 30 3.31 0.34 21.87
C ASP A 30 3.54 -1.02 21.18
N PRO A 31 4.49 -1.87 21.64
CA PRO A 31 4.76 -3.16 21.00
C PRO A 31 3.70 -4.23 21.31
N VAL A 32 2.67 -3.91 22.10
CA VAL A 32 1.50 -4.78 22.23
C VAL A 32 0.59 -4.51 21.04
N LEU A 33 0.81 -5.25 19.96
CA LEU A 33 -0.16 -5.46 18.88
C LEU A 33 -1.41 -6.10 19.50
N ASP A 34 -2.30 -5.27 20.02
CA ASP A 34 -3.68 -5.65 20.23
C ASP A 34 -4.29 -5.74 18.84
N ASP A 35 -4.37 -6.97 18.32
CA ASP A 35 -4.84 -7.34 16.98
C ASP A 35 -6.37 -7.18 16.87
N ARG A 36 -6.89 -6.05 17.37
CA ARG A 36 -8.27 -5.63 17.14
C ARG A 36 -8.27 -4.83 15.84
N PRO A 37 -8.87 -5.36 14.76
CA PRO A 37 -9.12 -4.54 13.59
C PRO A 37 -10.00 -3.37 14.05
N ILE A 38 -9.42 -2.17 14.07
CA ILE A 38 -10.16 -0.93 14.26
C ILE A 38 -11.03 -0.80 13.01
N ALA A 39 -12.27 -1.28 13.09
CA ALA A 39 -13.27 -1.23 12.04
C ALA A 39 -13.51 0.23 11.65
N GLY A 40 -12.76 0.72 10.65
CA GLY A 40 -12.80 2.11 10.20
C GLY A 40 -11.50 2.61 9.55
N VAL A 41 -10.33 2.10 9.96
CA VAL A 41 -9.03 2.51 9.37
C VAL A 41 -8.60 1.59 8.20
N SER A 42 -9.19 0.39 8.11
CA SER A 42 -8.85 -0.62 7.08
C SER A 42 -9.46 -0.33 5.71
N ALA A 43 -10.70 0.17 5.65
CA ALA A 43 -11.47 0.24 4.39
C ALA A 43 -10.76 1.01 3.26
N PRO A 44 -10.17 2.21 3.49
CA PRO A 44 -9.50 2.94 2.41
C PRO A 44 -8.23 2.24 1.90
N ARG A 45 -7.57 1.44 2.76
CA ARG A 45 -6.38 0.66 2.38
C ARG A 45 -6.76 -0.60 1.62
N GLU A 46 -7.88 -1.21 1.98
CA GLU A 46 -8.42 -2.37 1.29
C GLU A 46 -8.91 -1.99 -0.11
N GLU A 47 -9.66 -0.90 -0.24
CA GLU A 47 -10.09 -0.36 -1.54
C GLU A 47 -8.90 0.00 -2.45
N ALA A 48 -7.83 0.57 -1.88
CA ALA A 48 -6.59 0.81 -2.61
C ALA A 48 -5.95 -0.50 -3.12
N ARG A 49 -5.93 -1.57 -2.31
CA ARG A 49 -5.41 -2.88 -2.74
C ARG A 49 -6.30 -3.55 -3.79
N ILE A 50 -7.62 -3.43 -3.67
CA ILE A 50 -8.56 -3.87 -4.73
C ILE A 50 -8.24 -3.14 -6.03
N ALA A 51 -8.06 -1.82 -5.97
CA ALA A 51 -7.68 -1.02 -7.12
C ALA A 51 -6.31 -1.42 -7.68
N PHE A 52 -5.35 -1.81 -6.84
CA PHE A 52 -4.04 -2.32 -7.28
C PHE A 52 -4.18 -3.58 -8.14
N GLY A 53 -4.79 -4.65 -7.61
CA GLY A 53 -4.92 -5.91 -8.34
C GLY A 53 -5.68 -5.73 -9.67
N ARG A 54 -6.76 -4.93 -9.64
CA ARG A 54 -7.53 -4.59 -10.84
C ARG A 54 -6.75 -3.77 -11.85
N PHE A 55 -5.94 -2.82 -11.38
CA PHE A 55 -5.08 -2.03 -12.26
C PHE A 55 -4.11 -2.92 -13.03
N ILE A 56 -3.44 -3.87 -12.34
CA ILE A 56 -2.53 -4.82 -12.99
C ILE A 56 -3.27 -5.68 -14.02
N ASN A 57 -4.42 -6.24 -13.65
CA ASN A 57 -5.24 -7.05 -14.55
C ASN A 57 -5.66 -6.28 -15.81
N LEU A 58 -6.18 -5.05 -15.63
CA LEU A 58 -6.67 -4.24 -16.74
C LEU A 58 -5.53 -3.75 -17.64
N MET A 59 -4.40 -3.32 -17.07
CA MET A 59 -3.21 -2.95 -17.85
C MET A 59 -2.67 -4.11 -18.67
N ARG A 60 -2.62 -5.31 -18.09
CA ARG A 60 -2.21 -6.54 -18.79
C ARG A 60 -3.14 -6.83 -19.97
N ARG A 61 -4.46 -6.77 -19.74
CA ARG A 61 -5.50 -7.00 -20.76
C ARG A 61 -5.48 -5.94 -21.85
N GLN A 62 -5.29 -4.66 -21.50
CA GLN A 62 -5.19 -3.54 -22.44
C GLN A 62 -4.02 -3.71 -23.41
N ARG A 63 -2.88 -4.22 -22.90
CA ARG A 63 -1.69 -4.54 -23.71
C ARG A 63 -1.77 -5.88 -24.45
N GLY A 64 -2.84 -6.65 -24.24
CA GLY A 64 -2.99 -7.98 -24.85
C GLY A 64 -1.98 -9.02 -24.32
N PHE A 65 -1.43 -8.81 -23.13
CA PHE A 65 -0.44 -9.73 -22.55
C PHE A 65 -1.12 -10.93 -21.91
N SER A 66 -0.56 -12.13 -22.14
CA SER A 66 -0.82 -13.29 -21.28
C SER A 66 -0.17 -13.07 -19.91
N MET A 67 -0.49 -13.91 -18.94
CA MET A 67 0.13 -13.83 -17.61
C MET A 67 1.65 -14.04 -17.71
N GLU A 68 2.05 -15.06 -18.47
CA GLU A 68 3.44 -15.43 -18.71
C GLU A 68 4.20 -14.32 -19.44
N ARG A 69 3.54 -13.65 -20.40
CA ARG A 69 4.15 -12.54 -21.11
C ARG A 69 4.39 -11.33 -20.20
N LEU A 70 3.45 -11.03 -19.30
CA LEU A 70 3.66 -9.98 -18.30
C LEU A 70 4.79 -10.35 -17.33
N ALA A 71 4.82 -11.61 -16.87
CA ALA A 71 5.88 -12.12 -15.99
C ALA A 71 7.26 -11.97 -16.63
N GLU A 72 7.39 -12.35 -17.91
CA GLU A 72 8.63 -12.19 -18.68
C GLU A 72 9.04 -10.71 -18.82
N GLU A 73 8.11 -9.85 -19.24
CA GLU A 73 8.37 -8.42 -19.47
C GLU A 73 8.72 -7.67 -18.17
N ALA A 74 8.15 -8.08 -17.04
CA ALA A 74 8.42 -7.48 -15.73
C ALA A 74 9.57 -8.17 -14.97
N GLU A 75 10.13 -9.26 -15.49
CA GLU A 75 11.10 -10.12 -14.80
C GLU A 75 10.57 -10.62 -13.43
N LEU A 76 9.33 -11.13 -13.40
CA LEU A 76 8.63 -11.62 -12.20
C LEU A 76 8.13 -13.06 -12.38
N ASP A 77 7.68 -13.68 -11.30
CA ASP A 77 7.03 -14.99 -11.34
C ASP A 77 5.56 -14.86 -11.74
N ALA A 78 5.09 -15.67 -12.69
CA ALA A 78 3.69 -15.70 -13.13
C ALA A 78 2.73 -16.10 -12.00
N SER A 79 3.18 -16.95 -11.07
CA SER A 79 2.38 -17.35 -9.90
C SER A 79 2.17 -16.20 -8.92
N GLU A 80 3.16 -15.34 -8.74
CA GLU A 80 3.05 -14.11 -7.93
C GLU A 80 2.04 -13.15 -8.56
N LEU A 81 2.11 -12.93 -9.88
CA LEU A 81 1.16 -12.08 -10.60
C LEU A 81 -0.29 -12.60 -10.53
N LEU A 82 -0.47 -13.91 -10.55
CA LEU A 82 -1.79 -14.52 -10.40
C LEU A 82 -2.38 -14.24 -9.01
N VAL A 83 -1.57 -14.31 -7.96
CA VAL A 83 -1.99 -13.96 -6.60
C VAL A 83 -2.26 -12.47 -6.49
N ILE A 84 -1.43 -11.60 -7.08
CA ILE A 84 -1.64 -10.15 -7.10
C ILE A 84 -2.98 -9.76 -7.76
N GLU A 85 -3.36 -10.41 -8.85
CA GLU A 85 -4.63 -10.13 -9.54
C GLU A 85 -5.85 -10.72 -8.80
N GLY A 86 -5.66 -11.81 -8.04
CA GLY A 86 -6.74 -12.61 -7.46
C GLY A 86 -6.99 -12.40 -5.96
N ASP A 87 -5.99 -12.01 -5.18
CA ASP A 87 -6.07 -11.88 -3.71
C ASP A 87 -5.76 -10.46 -3.25
N VAL A 88 -6.79 -9.78 -2.74
CA VAL A 88 -6.75 -8.43 -2.20
C VAL A 88 -5.90 -8.31 -0.93
N HIS A 89 -5.68 -9.42 -0.22
CA HIS A 89 -4.90 -9.45 1.02
C HIS A 89 -3.41 -9.66 0.77
N TYR A 90 -3.03 -10.06 -0.44
CA TYR A 90 -1.64 -10.22 -0.79
C TYR A 90 -0.94 -8.86 -0.88
N ILE A 91 0.17 -8.73 -0.17
CA ILE A 91 1.00 -7.53 -0.19
C ILE A 91 2.29 -7.87 -0.97
N PRO A 92 2.46 -7.35 -2.20
CA PRO A 92 3.63 -7.64 -3.01
C PRO A 92 4.89 -7.00 -2.43
N GLU A 93 6.06 -7.53 -2.78
CA GLU A 93 7.32 -6.91 -2.38
C GLU A 93 7.55 -5.55 -3.08
N PRO A 94 8.30 -4.61 -2.47
CA PRO A 94 8.65 -3.35 -3.10
C PRO A 94 9.35 -3.51 -4.46
N ARG A 95 10.14 -4.58 -4.64
CA ARG A 95 10.80 -4.91 -5.91
C ARG A 95 9.76 -5.25 -6.99
N THR A 96 8.76 -6.05 -6.64
CA THR A 96 7.66 -6.43 -7.55
C THR A 96 6.91 -5.19 -8.02
N VAL A 97 6.54 -4.32 -7.08
CA VAL A 97 5.85 -3.06 -7.42
C VAL A 97 6.72 -2.14 -8.28
N TYR A 98 8.03 -2.06 -8.01
CA TYR A 98 8.96 -1.30 -8.85
C TYR A 98 8.99 -1.82 -10.29
N ARG A 99 9.12 -3.15 -10.47
CA ARG A 99 9.13 -3.77 -11.80
C ARG A 99 7.84 -3.50 -12.56
N LEU A 100 6.69 -3.67 -11.92
CA LEU A 100 5.38 -3.37 -12.52
C LEU A 100 5.24 -1.89 -12.88
N ALA A 101 5.72 -0.97 -12.03
CA ALA A 101 5.70 0.46 -12.32
C ALA A 101 6.53 0.81 -13.57
N GLN A 102 7.70 0.19 -13.74
CA GLN A 102 8.54 0.36 -14.93
C GLN A 102 7.86 -0.22 -16.17
N THR A 103 7.36 -1.45 -16.11
CA THR A 103 6.67 -2.09 -17.22
C THR A 103 5.48 -1.25 -17.68
N PHE A 104 4.68 -0.72 -16.74
CA PHE A 104 3.50 0.08 -17.05
C PHE A 104 3.76 1.57 -17.27
N ASN A 105 4.99 2.04 -17.07
CA ASN A 105 5.40 3.44 -17.18
C ASN A 105 4.55 4.38 -16.29
N VAL A 106 4.37 4.00 -15.02
CA VAL A 106 3.65 4.78 -14.00
C VAL A 106 4.55 5.14 -12.81
N SER A 107 4.14 6.09 -11.95
CA SER A 107 4.91 6.43 -10.75
C SER A 107 5.02 5.22 -9.81
N GLN A 108 6.27 4.85 -9.49
CA GLN A 108 6.56 3.85 -8.47
C GLN A 108 5.97 4.23 -7.12
N GLN A 109 6.13 5.49 -6.69
CA GLN A 109 5.67 5.93 -5.37
C GLN A 109 4.15 5.77 -5.23
N ARG A 110 3.39 6.19 -6.25
CA ARG A 110 1.92 6.07 -6.25
C ARG A 110 1.48 4.61 -6.32
N LEU A 111 2.18 3.79 -7.10
CA LEU A 111 1.88 2.35 -7.16
C LEU A 111 2.20 1.63 -5.84
N MET A 112 3.25 2.04 -5.12
CA MET A 112 3.57 1.53 -3.78
C MET A 112 2.52 1.92 -2.74
N GLN A 113 1.96 3.13 -2.82
CA GLN A 113 0.84 3.55 -1.98
C GLN A 113 -0.40 2.71 -2.25
N LEU A 114 -0.67 2.41 -3.53
CA LEU A 114 -1.80 1.59 -3.95
C LEU A 114 -1.67 0.13 -3.48
N ALA A 115 -0.46 -0.43 -3.57
CA ALA A 115 -0.15 -1.77 -3.05
C ALA A 115 -0.16 -1.86 -1.51
N GLY A 116 -0.36 -0.75 -0.80
CA GLY A 116 -0.38 -0.70 0.66
C GLY A 116 1.00 -0.71 1.32
N LEU A 117 2.08 -0.54 0.55
CA LEU A 117 3.46 -0.52 1.02
C LEU A 117 3.89 0.85 1.59
N SER A 118 3.14 1.91 1.28
CA SER A 118 3.45 3.27 1.74
C SER A 118 2.17 3.99 2.17
N ALA A 119 2.30 4.92 3.11
CA ALA A 119 1.18 5.76 3.51
C ALA A 119 0.80 6.69 2.33
N ALA A 120 -0.46 6.61 1.92
CA ALA A 120 -1.03 7.55 0.98
C ALA A 120 -1.24 8.89 1.70
N ASN A 121 -0.26 9.79 1.64
CA ASN A 121 -0.42 11.17 2.09
C ASN A 121 -1.27 12.01 1.11
N ASP A 122 -1.64 11.43 -0.03
CA ASP A 122 -2.46 12.05 -1.07
C ASP A 122 -3.89 11.51 -1.01
N SER A 123 -4.78 12.29 -0.37
CA SER A 123 -6.21 11.97 -0.28
C SER A 123 -6.89 11.87 -1.66
N GLY A 124 -6.35 12.54 -2.69
CA GLY A 124 -6.84 12.46 -4.06
C GLY A 124 -6.55 11.10 -4.71
N LEU A 125 -5.39 10.50 -4.42
CA LEU A 125 -5.05 9.16 -4.90
C LEU A 125 -6.03 8.12 -4.34
N SER A 126 -6.27 8.16 -3.03
CA SER A 126 -7.18 7.23 -2.37
C SER A 126 -8.59 7.33 -2.95
N GLN A 127 -9.13 8.54 -3.10
CA GLN A 127 -10.46 8.74 -3.69
C GLN A 127 -10.56 8.22 -5.13
N GLU A 128 -9.53 8.44 -5.95
CA GLU A 128 -9.54 7.92 -7.32
C GLU A 128 -9.42 6.39 -7.35
N ALA A 129 -8.64 5.79 -6.45
CA ALA A 129 -8.57 4.34 -6.29
C ALA A 129 -9.94 3.74 -5.96
N VAL A 130 -10.71 4.37 -5.06
CA VAL A 130 -12.09 3.94 -4.76
C VAL A 130 -12.98 4.03 -5.99
N ARG A 131 -12.94 5.15 -6.72
CA ARG A 131 -13.74 5.35 -7.94
C ARG A 131 -13.38 4.33 -9.02
N PHE A 132 -12.09 4.07 -9.19
CA PHE A 132 -11.58 3.10 -10.14
C PHE A 132 -12.03 1.69 -9.75
N ALA A 133 -11.89 1.30 -8.49
CA ALA A 133 -12.40 0.02 -7.99
C ALA A 133 -13.91 -0.10 -8.23
N ALA A 134 -14.72 0.92 -7.94
CA ALA A 134 -16.17 0.85 -8.17
C ALA A 134 -16.55 0.66 -9.66
N ARG A 135 -15.74 1.15 -10.60
CA ARG A 135 -16.04 1.13 -12.05
C ARG A 135 -15.45 -0.05 -12.81
N SER A 136 -14.51 -0.76 -12.21
CA SER A 136 -13.70 -1.80 -12.86
C SER A 136 -14.14 -3.23 -12.52
N GLU A 137 -15.43 -3.47 -12.24
CA GLU A 137 -15.96 -4.80 -11.87
C GLU A 137 -16.37 -5.69 -13.05
N SER A 138 -16.32 -5.23 -14.31
CA SER A 138 -16.97 -5.97 -15.39
C SER A 138 -16.07 -7.08 -15.98
N VAL A 139 -16.63 -8.30 -16.04
CA VAL A 139 -15.89 -9.53 -16.39
C VAL A 139 -15.73 -9.74 -17.91
N GLN A 140 -16.27 -8.84 -18.75
CA GLN A 140 -16.28 -8.97 -20.21
C GLN A 140 -15.11 -8.22 -20.88
N LYS A 141 -14.93 -8.34 -22.20
CA LYS A 141 -13.98 -7.50 -22.98
C LYS A 141 -14.08 -6.05 -22.52
N LEU A 142 -12.94 -5.43 -22.21
CA LEU A 142 -12.82 -4.09 -21.61
C LEU A 142 -13.93 -3.17 -22.11
N SER A 143 -14.89 -2.87 -21.24
CA SER A 143 -16.00 -2.02 -21.63
C SER A 143 -15.48 -0.61 -21.90
N ARG A 144 -16.27 0.21 -22.62
CA ARG A 144 -15.90 1.61 -22.86
C ARG A 144 -15.71 2.37 -21.53
N GLU A 145 -16.47 2.00 -20.50
CA GLU A 145 -16.40 2.60 -19.17
C GLU A 145 -15.13 2.18 -18.42
N GLU A 146 -14.71 0.93 -18.54
CA GLU A 146 -13.48 0.42 -17.94
C GLU A 146 -12.23 1.03 -18.56
N ASN A 147 -12.18 1.13 -19.90
CA ASN A 147 -11.08 1.82 -20.57
C ASN A 147 -11.01 3.29 -20.13
N ALA A 148 -12.14 3.98 -20.05
CA ALA A 148 -12.17 5.36 -19.57
C ALA A 148 -11.73 5.50 -18.10
N ALA A 149 -12.14 4.57 -17.24
CA ALA A 149 -11.72 4.53 -15.84
C ALA A 149 -10.21 4.24 -15.71
N LEU A 150 -9.69 3.30 -16.52
CA LEU A 150 -8.27 2.96 -16.57
C LEU A 150 -7.43 4.13 -17.05
N ASP A 151 -7.83 4.80 -18.13
CA ASP A 151 -7.09 5.95 -18.66
C ASP A 151 -7.05 7.12 -17.66
N ALA A 152 -8.17 7.39 -16.97
CA ALA A 152 -8.22 8.38 -15.90
C ALA A 152 -7.31 8.01 -14.73
N PHE A 153 -7.30 6.74 -14.34
CA PHE A 153 -6.48 6.24 -13.24
C PHE A 153 -4.98 6.26 -13.59
N VAL A 154 -4.62 5.85 -14.82
CA VAL A 154 -3.26 5.97 -15.36
C VAL A 154 -2.82 7.43 -15.35
N ALA A 155 -3.68 8.38 -15.72
CA ALA A 155 -3.36 9.81 -15.65
C ALA A 155 -3.05 10.27 -14.23
N VAL A 156 -3.73 9.72 -13.22
CA VAL A 156 -3.43 9.99 -11.80
C VAL A 156 -2.12 9.32 -11.36
N LEU A 157 -1.86 8.09 -11.79
CA LEU A 157 -0.62 7.35 -11.45
C LEU A 157 0.62 7.88 -12.18
N SER A 158 0.46 8.50 -13.35
CA SER A 158 1.56 9.02 -14.18
C SER A 158 1.92 10.48 -13.89
N ARG A 159 1.15 11.19 -13.06
CA ARG A 159 1.54 12.51 -12.54
C ARG A 159 2.86 12.36 -11.78
N GLN A 160 3.93 12.84 -12.41
CA GLN A 160 5.30 12.62 -11.97
C GLN A 160 5.54 13.16 -10.56
N ASP A 161 6.26 12.36 -9.79
CA ASP A 161 7.05 12.80 -8.65
C ASP A 161 8.04 13.85 -9.17
N VAL A 162 7.88 15.11 -8.75
CA VAL A 162 8.88 16.15 -8.99
C VAL A 162 10.21 15.61 -8.48
N LYS A 163 11.12 15.30 -9.41
CA LYS A 163 12.48 14.82 -9.13
C LYS A 163 13.05 15.50 -7.89
N GLN A 164 13.15 14.79 -6.78
CA GLN A 164 14.12 15.15 -5.76
C GLN A 164 15.48 14.63 -6.24
N SER A 165 16.07 15.33 -7.21
CA SER A 165 17.50 15.26 -7.48
C SER A 165 18.21 16.06 -6.38
N LYS A 166 18.91 15.37 -5.49
CA LYS A 166 20.08 15.88 -4.78
C LYS A 166 21.11 14.76 -4.69
#